data_AF-A0A844T3X6-F1
#
_entry.id   AF-A0A844T3X6-F1
#
_cell.length_a   1.000
_cell.length_b   1.000
_cell.length_c   1.000
_cell.angle_alpha   90.00
_cell.angle_beta   90.00
_cell.angle_gamma   90.00
#
_symmetry.space_group_name_H-M   'P 1'
#
loop_
_entity.id
_entity.type
_entity.pdbx_description
1 polymer ?
#
loop_
_entity_poly.entity_id
_entity_poly.type
_entity_poly.pdbx_seq_one_letter_code
_entity_poly.pdbx_strand_id
1 'polypeptide(L)'
;MFFLLRLAFWLGLVLVLLPRDKTPEADKTPQISASDAVSAATATINDMGQFCKRQPSACEVGGQAATAIGQRATDGARKLYQIITDKKPPDHTGSIGKDDTDSATATRDTLTAEDQSIEFRLPPTP
;
A
#
# COMPACT_ATOMS: atom_id res chain seq x y z
N MET A 1 -22.68 -7.82 -7.52
CA MET A 1 -22.75 -7.50 -6.07
C MET A 1 -21.41 -7.04 -5.47
N PHE A 2 -20.26 -7.64 -5.80
CA PHE A 2 -18.94 -7.25 -5.26
C PHE A 2 -18.46 -5.82 -5.59
N PHE A 3 -19.12 -5.11 -6.52
CA PHE A 3 -18.79 -3.73 -6.87
C PHE A 3 -18.97 -2.79 -5.67
N LEU A 4 -20.05 -2.94 -4.90
CA LEU A 4 -20.31 -2.11 -3.72
C LEU A 4 -19.28 -2.35 -2.61
N LEU A 5 -18.89 -3.62 -2.40
CA LEU A 5 -17.85 -3.95 -1.43
C LEU A 5 -16.50 -3.38 -1.83
N ARG A 6 -16.12 -3.47 -3.11
CA ARG A 6 -14.90 -2.86 -3.63
C ARG A 6 -14.94 -1.35 -3.46
N LEU A 7 -16.02 -0.69 -3.88
CA LEU A 7 -16.15 0.76 -3.78
C LEU A 7 -16.13 1.24 -2.33
N ALA A 8 -16.87 0.59 -1.43
CA ALA A 8 -16.86 0.92 -0.01
C ALA A 8 -15.48 0.71 0.63
N PHE A 9 -14.80 -0.40 0.31
CA PHE A 9 -13.44 -0.66 0.78
C PHE A 9 -12.44 0.39 0.27
N TRP A 10 -12.43 0.68 -1.04
CA TRP A 10 -11.50 1.64 -1.63
C TRP A 10 -11.77 3.08 -1.15
N LEU A 11 -13.04 3.49 -1.07
CA LEU A 11 -13.38 4.81 -0.52
C LEU A 11 -12.99 4.90 0.95
N GLY A 12 -13.30 3.89 1.76
CA GLY A 12 -12.92 3.83 3.18
C GLY A 12 -11.41 3.91 3.37
N LEU A 13 -10.63 3.16 2.60
CA LEU A 13 -9.17 3.19 2.65
C LEU A 13 -8.61 4.58 2.30
N VAL A 14 -9.13 5.21 1.23
CA VAL A 14 -8.75 6.58 0.84
C VAL A 14 -9.08 7.58 1.95
N LEU A 15 -10.27 7.50 2.55
CA LEU A 15 -10.71 8.36 3.65
C LEU A 15 -9.83 8.22 4.91
N VAL A 16 -9.28 7.03 5.16
CA VAL A 16 -8.36 6.78 6.29
C VAL A 16 -6.95 7.30 5.99
N LEU A 17 -6.47 7.17 4.75
CA LEU A 17 -5.16 7.68 4.33
C LEU A 17 -5.13 9.20 4.17
N LEU A 18 -6.29 9.84 3.98
CA LEU A 18 -6.38 11.28 3.85
C LEU A 18 -6.08 11.96 5.21
N PRO A 19 -5.10 12.87 5.28
CA PRO A 19 -4.87 13.67 6.48
C PRO A 19 -6.14 14.47 6.79
N ARG A 20 -6.69 14.28 7.99
CA ARG A 20 -7.78 15.13 8.50
C ARG A 20 -7.16 16.43 8.99
N ASP A 21 -7.44 17.53 8.31
CA ASP A 21 -7.12 18.86 8.82
C ASP A 21 -7.87 19.10 10.14
N LYS A 22 -7.15 19.52 11.19
CA LYS A 22 -7.76 19.95 12.45
C LYS A 22 -8.36 21.34 12.25
N THR A 23 -9.60 21.42 11.78
CA THR A 23 -10.35 22.69 11.74
C THR A 23 -10.90 23.02 13.15
N PRO A 24 -10.91 24.29 13.59
CA PRO A 24 -11.42 24.69 14.91
C PRO A 24 -12.92 24.38 15.16
N GLU A 25 -13.67 23.93 14.14
CA GLU A 25 -15.03 23.39 14.29
C GLU A 25 -15.09 21.90 14.72
N ALA A 26 -13.97 21.17 14.65
CA ALA A 26 -13.91 19.78 15.11
C ALA A 26 -14.14 19.63 16.62
N ASP A 27 -13.93 20.71 17.39
CA ASP A 27 -14.18 20.78 18.83
C ASP A 27 -15.68 20.86 19.20
N LYS A 28 -16.57 21.15 18.25
CA LYS A 28 -18.03 21.20 18.48
C LYS A 28 -18.77 19.92 18.10
N THR A 29 -18.13 19.02 17.36
CA THR A 29 -18.67 17.72 17.00
C THR A 29 -18.18 16.65 17.98
N PRO A 30 -18.97 15.59 18.28
CA PRO A 30 -18.50 14.49 19.10
C PRO A 30 -17.22 13.91 18.49
N GLN A 31 -16.09 14.12 19.16
CA GLN A 31 -14.78 13.64 18.77
C GLN A 31 -14.78 12.11 18.95
N ILE A 32 -15.22 11.39 17.92
CA ILE A 32 -15.16 9.93 17.91
C ILE A 32 -13.68 9.56 17.97
N SER A 33 -13.24 9.08 19.13
CA SER A 33 -11.84 8.72 19.33
C SER A 33 -11.54 7.43 18.56
N ALA A 34 -10.27 7.22 18.20
CA ALA A 34 -9.85 5.97 17.56
C ALA A 34 -10.24 4.74 18.41
N SER A 35 -10.19 4.88 19.74
CA SER A 35 -10.66 3.88 20.70
C SER A 35 -12.16 3.56 20.56
N ASP A 36 -13.00 4.57 20.31
CA ASP A 36 -14.45 4.38 20.17
C ASP A 36 -14.78 3.66 18.87
N ALA A 37 -14.08 4.00 17.77
CA ALA A 37 -14.22 3.33 16.49
C ALA A 37 -13.79 1.85 16.58
N VAL A 38 -12.65 1.58 17.23
CA VAL A 38 -12.16 0.21 17.45
C VAL A 38 -13.11 -0.59 18.35
N SER A 39 -13.64 0.04 19.41
CA SER A 39 -14.63 -0.56 20.30
C SER A 39 -15.90 -0.95 19.54
N ALA A 40 -16.45 -0.02 18.74
CA ALA A 40 -17.64 -0.26 17.93
C ALA A 40 -17.43 -1.38 16.91
N ALA A 41 -16.30 -1.38 16.20
CA ALA A 41 -15.95 -2.45 15.26
C ALA A 41 -15.85 -3.82 15.96
N THR A 42 -15.23 -3.85 17.15
CA THR A 42 -15.10 -5.09 17.93
C THR A 42 -16.46 -5.60 18.41
N ALA A 43 -17.38 -4.71 18.78
CA ALA A 43 -18.75 -5.07 19.13
C ALA A 43 -19.49 -5.72 17.94
N THR A 44 -19.30 -5.23 16.71
CA THR A 44 -19.85 -5.86 15.50
C THR A 44 -19.26 -7.25 15.26
N ILE A 45 -17.96 -7.45 15.49
CA ILE A 45 -17.33 -8.77 15.37
C ILE A 45 -17.90 -9.74 16.41
N ASN A 46 -18.16 -9.28 17.63
CA ASN A 46 -18.83 -10.10 18.64
C ASN A 46 -20.24 -10.53 18.22
N ASP A 47 -20.96 -9.71 17.45
CA ASP A 47 -22.25 -10.08 16.87
C ASP A 47 -22.10 -11.16 15.78
N MET A 48 -21.01 -11.15 14.98
CA MET A 48 -20.70 -12.26 14.07
C MET A 48 -20.52 -13.60 14.80
N GLY A 49 -20.06 -13.59 16.06
CA GLY A 49 -20.00 -14.79 16.88
C GLY A 49 -21.37 -15.46 17.09
N GLN A 50 -22.46 -14.68 17.11
CA GLN A 50 -23.82 -15.22 17.17
C GLN A 50 -24.24 -15.88 15.84
N PHE A 51 -23.80 -15.34 14.70
CA PHE A 51 -23.98 -16.01 13.40
C PHE A 51 -23.27 -17.35 13.35
N CYS A 52 -22.06 -17.44 13.90
CA CYS A 52 -21.31 -18.70 13.97
C CYS A 52 -22.01 -19.78 14.81
N LYS A 53 -22.74 -19.39 15.88
CA LYS A 53 -23.57 -20.33 16.65
C LYS A 53 -24.76 -20.85 15.85
N ARG A 54 -25.32 -20.04 14.94
CA ARG A 54 -26.47 -20.41 14.09
C ARG A 54 -26.08 -21.17 12.82
N GLN A 55 -24.91 -20.88 12.24
CA GLN A 55 -24.40 -21.52 11.03
C GLN A 55 -22.91 -21.86 11.19
N PRO A 56 -22.58 -23.03 11.78
CA PRO A 56 -21.19 -23.40 12.07
C PRO A 56 -20.36 -23.61 10.81
N SER A 57 -20.95 -24.13 9.72
CA SER A 57 -20.23 -24.39 8.46
C SER A 57 -19.72 -23.12 7.78
N ALA A 58 -20.46 -22.00 7.88
CA ALA A 58 -20.02 -20.71 7.35
C ALA A 58 -18.82 -20.16 8.13
N CYS A 59 -18.79 -20.38 9.45
CA CYS A 59 -17.71 -19.95 10.32
C CYS A 59 -16.45 -20.82 10.15
N GLU A 60 -16.60 -22.13 9.93
CA GLU A 60 -15.50 -23.07 9.61
C GLU A 60 -14.77 -22.64 8.32
N VAL A 61 -15.51 -22.51 7.22
CA VAL A 61 -14.95 -22.10 5.92
C VAL A 61 -14.43 -20.67 5.97
N GLY A 62 -15.16 -19.77 6.62
CA GLY A 62 -14.76 -18.38 6.82
C GLY A 62 -13.48 -18.25 7.65
N GLY A 63 -13.33 -19.04 8.71
CA GLY A 63 -12.15 -19.09 9.56
C GLY A 63 -10.92 -19.59 8.81
N GLN A 64 -11.06 -20.69 8.06
CA GLN A 64 -9.98 -21.21 7.21
C GLN A 64 -9.53 -20.18 6.17
N ALA A 65 -10.46 -19.50 5.51
CA ALA A 65 -10.15 -18.43 4.56
C ALA A 65 -9.48 -17.24 5.25
N ALA A 66 -9.99 -16.80 6.40
CA ALA A 66 -9.42 -15.69 7.17
C ALA A 66 -7.99 -15.99 7.63
N THR A 67 -7.70 -17.19 8.11
CA THR A 67 -6.34 -17.61 8.50
C THR A 67 -5.39 -17.60 7.30
N ALA A 68 -5.79 -18.17 6.16
CA ALA A 68 -4.95 -18.22 4.96
C ALA A 68 -4.64 -16.82 4.41
N ILE A 69 -5.63 -15.92 4.42
CA ILE A 69 -5.43 -14.52 4.01
C ILE A 69 -4.57 -13.77 5.04
N GLY A 70 -4.83 -13.97 6.34
CA GLY A 70 -4.12 -13.30 7.43
C GLY A 70 -2.63 -13.61 7.47
N GLN A 71 -2.25 -14.87 7.24
CA GLN A 71 -0.84 -15.24 7.11
C GLN A 71 -0.15 -14.49 5.98
N ARG A 72 -0.76 -14.49 4.77
CA ARG A 72 -0.23 -13.77 3.60
C ARG A 72 -0.16 -12.26 3.83
N ALA A 73 -1.15 -11.69 4.50
CA ALA A 73 -1.18 -10.27 4.84
C ALA A 73 -0.04 -9.90 5.80
N THR A 74 0.23 -10.73 6.81
CA THR A 74 1.30 -10.52 7.79
C THR A 74 2.68 -10.63 7.15
N ASP A 75 2.88 -11.65 6.30
CA ASP A 75 4.13 -11.83 5.55
C ASP A 75 4.38 -10.67 4.57
N GLY A 76 3.32 -10.21 3.88
CA GLY A 76 3.37 -9.04 3.01
C GLY A 76 3.71 -7.75 3.76
N ALA A 77 3.08 -7.53 4.92
CA ALA A 77 3.35 -6.39 5.77
C ALA A 77 4.80 -6.39 6.28
N ARG A 78 5.30 -7.55 6.73
CA ARG A 78 6.70 -7.70 7.18
C ARG A 78 7.69 -7.41 6.06
N LYS A 79 7.44 -7.91 4.85
CA LYS A 79 8.30 -7.67 3.69
C LYS A 79 8.34 -6.19 3.29
N LEU A 80 7.19 -5.52 3.27
CA LEU A 80 7.10 -4.09 3.01
C LEU A 80 7.82 -3.27 4.09
N TYR A 81 7.64 -3.62 5.36
CA TYR A 81 8.31 -2.95 6.47
C TYR A 81 9.84 -3.09 6.41
N GLN A 82 10.35 -4.28 6.03
CA GLN A 82 11.78 -4.50 5.78
C GLN A 82 12.29 -3.61 4.65
N ILE A 83 11.60 -3.58 3.50
CA ILE A 83 12.01 -2.73 2.36
C ILE A 83 12.08 -1.25 2.75
N ILE A 84 11.12 -0.75 3.55
CA ILE A 84 11.10 0.64 4.01
C ILE A 84 12.22 0.91 5.03
N THR A 85 12.45 -0.03 5.95
CA THR A 85 13.49 0.09 6.98
C THR A 85 14.90 -0.02 6.38
N ASP A 86 15.12 -0.95 5.45
CA ASP A 86 16.40 -1.15 4.76
C ASP A 86 16.73 0.00 3.81
N LYS A 87 15.72 0.69 3.28
CA LYS A 87 15.86 1.92 2.49
C LYS A 87 15.94 3.18 3.35
N LYS A 88 15.86 3.10 4.67
CA LYS A 88 16.08 4.26 5.53
C LYS A 88 17.54 4.71 5.31
N PRO A 89 17.80 5.88 4.69
CA PRO A 89 19.16 6.35 4.52
C PRO A 89 19.79 6.47 5.91
N PRO A 90 21.07 6.10 6.08
CA PRO A 90 21.72 6.20 7.36
C PRO A 90 21.62 7.64 7.86
N ASP A 91 21.26 7.82 9.14
CA ASP A 91 21.32 9.10 9.86
C ASP A 91 22.78 9.54 10.11
N HIS A 92 23.68 9.25 9.17
CA HIS A 92 25.03 9.78 9.12
C HIS A 92 24.95 10.99 8.19
N THR A 93 25.02 12.16 8.79
CA THR A 93 25.44 13.41 8.12
C THR A 93 26.85 13.21 7.57
N GLY A 94 26.95 12.50 6.45
CA GLY A 94 28.13 12.37 5.63
C GLY A 94 28.36 13.70 4.92
N SER A 95 29.23 14.51 5.50
CA SER A 95 29.91 15.61 4.83
C SER A 95 30.59 15.08 3.57
N ILE A 96 29.94 15.11 2.40
CA ILE A 96 30.53 15.35 1.08
C ILE A 96 29.45 16.00 0.20
N GLY A 97 29.89 16.98 -0.59
CA GLY A 97 29.09 17.96 -1.31
C GLY A 97 27.99 17.40 -2.22
N LYS A 98 26.99 18.26 -2.37
CA LYS A 98 25.89 18.20 -3.31
C LYS A 98 26.42 18.27 -4.74
N ASP A 99 26.26 17.17 -5.47
CA ASP A 99 26.11 16.98 -6.92
C ASP A 99 25.92 15.44 -7.06
N ASP A 100 24.90 14.85 -7.69
CA ASP A 100 24.11 15.27 -8.83
C ASP A 100 22.67 14.76 -8.73
N THR A 101 21.79 15.58 -9.27
CA THR A 101 20.61 15.20 -10.05
C THR A 101 20.76 13.81 -10.71
N ASP A 102 19.99 12.81 -10.30
CA ASP A 102 19.06 12.14 -11.22
C ASP A 102 18.27 10.99 -10.57
N SER A 103 16.95 11.13 -10.64
CA SER A 103 16.05 9.99 -10.68
C SER A 103 16.23 9.29 -12.02
N ALA A 104 16.96 8.18 -12.04
CA ALA A 104 16.93 7.26 -13.17
C ALA A 104 16.33 5.93 -12.71
N THR A 105 15.03 5.80 -12.96
CA THR A 105 14.46 4.56 -13.53
C THR A 105 15.53 3.85 -14.34
N ALA A 106 15.87 2.61 -13.99
CA ALA A 106 16.77 1.80 -14.78
C ALA A 106 16.09 1.42 -16.11
N THR A 107 16.07 2.35 -17.07
CA THR A 107 15.91 2.05 -18.48
C THR A 107 17.21 1.42 -18.95
N ARG A 108 17.17 0.11 -19.21
CA ARG A 108 18.26 -0.64 -19.84
C ARG A 108 18.31 -0.29 -21.32
N ASP A 109 18.60 0.97 -21.62
CA ASP A 109 18.89 1.41 -22.97
C ASP A 109 20.40 1.58 -23.08
N THR A 110 21.05 0.68 -23.81
CA THR A 110 22.51 0.66 -23.98
C THR A 110 22.95 1.34 -25.27
N LEU A 111 22.01 1.90 -26.04
CA LEU A 111 22.29 2.62 -27.28
C LEU A 111 22.57 4.08 -26.95
N THR A 112 23.73 4.58 -27.36
CA THR A 112 24.04 6.01 -27.24
C THR A 112 23.33 6.79 -28.34
N ALA A 113 23.14 8.10 -28.15
CA ALA A 113 22.53 8.96 -29.17
C ALA A 113 23.34 8.96 -30.49
N GLU A 114 24.66 8.72 -30.39
CA GLU A 114 25.55 8.63 -31.53
C GLU A 114 25.28 7.36 -32.36
N ASP A 115 24.98 6.22 -31.71
CA ASP A 115 24.63 4.96 -32.38
C ASP A 115 23.37 5.08 -33.24
N GLN A 116 22.42 5.93 -32.82
CA GLN A 116 21.16 6.15 -33.54
C GLN A 116 21.32 7.00 -34.81
N SER A 117 22.46 7.68 -34.96
CA SER A 117 22.70 8.64 -36.04
C SER A 117 23.56 8.08 -37.19
N ILE A 118 23.98 6.82 -37.12
CA ILE A 118 24.85 6.23 -38.14
C ILE A 118 24.07 6.01 -39.44
N GLU A 119 24.51 6.69 -40.50
CA GLU A 119 23.95 6.53 -41.84
C GLU A 119 24.33 5.17 -42.44
N PHE A 120 23.33 4.40 -42.87
CA PHE A 120 23.53 3.08 -43.47
C PHE A 120 24.18 3.17 -44.85
N ARG A 121 25.41 2.66 -45.00
CA ARG A 121 26.13 2.62 -46.29
C ARG A 121 25.90 1.30 -47.01
N LEU A 122 25.44 1.36 -48.26
CA LEU A 122 25.39 0.19 -49.14
C LEU A 122 26.81 -0.19 -49.63
N PRO A 123 27.08 -1.48 -49.85
CA PRO A 123 28.37 -1.94 -50.38
C PRO A 123 28.58 -1.45 -51.83
N PRO A 124 29.83 -1.19 -52.26
CA PRO A 124 30.11 -0.62 -53.58
C PRO A 124 29.72 -1.58 -54.70
N THR A 125 28.98 -1.08 -55.68
CA THR A 125 28.74 -1.75 -56.97
C THR A 125 30.00 -1.63 -57.86
N PRO A 126 30.31 -2.67 -58.66
CA PRO A 126 31.62 -2.91 -59.27
C PRO A 126 32.09 -1.85 -60.26
#